data_AF-A0A6A6XP33-F1
#
_entry.id   AF-A0A6A6XP33-F1
#
_cell.length_a   1.000
_cell.length_b   1.000
_cell.length_c   1.000
_cell.angle_alpha   90.00
_cell.angle_beta   90.00
_cell.angle_gamma   90.00
#
_symmetry.space_group_name_H-M   'P 1'
#
loop_
_entity.id
_entity.type
_entity.pdbx_description
1 polymer ?
#
loop_
_entity_poly.entity_id
_entity_poly.type
_entity_poly.pdbx_seq_one_letter_code
_entity_poly.pdbx_strand_id
1 'polypeptide(L)'
;MAEQQPQPQPPNDEFPYKLTLTLPFPTAHLAETASRALAVDLELSPLVRRTFSAPPSASADSAHELKVEYAATTNRMLRVAVNGFLESVGVVVGVMRELDVDVYEREGVEGEGGLSGVQGLVGVGVGVGGKG
;
A
#
# COMPACT_ATOMS: atom_id res chain seq x y z
N MET A 1 0.40 -40.18 -46.76
CA MET A 1 1.27 -39.94 -45.59
C MET A 1 1.41 -38.43 -45.50
N ALA A 2 0.66 -37.78 -44.60
CA ALA A 2 0.62 -36.33 -44.52
C ALA A 2 1.76 -35.85 -43.61
N GLU A 3 2.68 -35.09 -44.19
CA GLU A 3 3.73 -34.35 -43.49
C GLU A 3 3.09 -33.43 -42.44
N GLN A 4 3.38 -33.72 -41.17
CA GLN A 4 3.06 -32.82 -40.06
C GLN A 4 4.09 -31.69 -40.08
N GLN A 5 3.63 -30.48 -40.40
CA GLN A 5 4.42 -29.26 -40.25
C GLN A 5 4.76 -29.06 -38.76
N PRO A 6 6.00 -28.66 -38.41
CA PRO A 6 6.36 -28.38 -37.04
C PRO A 6 5.56 -27.16 -36.53
N GLN A 7 4.82 -27.36 -35.45
CA GLN A 7 4.11 -26.28 -34.76
C GLN A 7 5.11 -25.21 -34.28
N PRO A 8 4.77 -23.91 -34.34
CA PRO A 8 5.61 -22.85 -33.82
C PRO A 8 5.78 -23.03 -32.31
N GLN A 9 7.01 -23.26 -31.86
CA GLN A 9 7.33 -23.23 -30.44
C GLN A 9 7.00 -21.83 -29.90
N PRO A 10 6.29 -21.71 -28.75
CA PRO A 10 6.04 -20.41 -28.16
C PRO A 10 7.38 -19.70 -27.89
N PRO A 11 7.43 -18.36 -28.01
CA PRO A 11 8.64 -17.61 -27.71
C PRO A 11 9.10 -17.97 -26.30
N ASN A 12 10.40 -18.24 -26.16
CA ASN A 12 11.04 -18.55 -24.88
C ASN A 12 10.80 -17.36 -23.94
N ASP A 13 9.83 -17.47 -23.03
CA ASP A 13 9.53 -16.40 -22.06
C ASP A 13 10.75 -16.26 -21.16
N GLU A 14 11.45 -15.12 -21.23
CA GLU A 14 12.69 -14.84 -20.49
C GLU A 14 12.47 -14.98 -18.98
N PHE A 15 11.23 -14.75 -18.51
CA PHE A 15 10.82 -14.86 -17.11
C PHE A 15 9.57 -15.75 -16.99
N PRO A 16 9.71 -17.09 -17.09
CA PRO A 16 8.58 -18.00 -17.17
C PRO A 16 7.85 -18.18 -15.83
N TYR A 17 8.47 -17.80 -14.71
CA TYR A 17 7.87 -17.93 -13.38
C TYR A 17 7.29 -16.59 -12.93
N LYS A 18 5.97 -16.54 -12.79
CA LYS A 18 5.23 -15.32 -12.43
C LYS A 18 4.47 -15.52 -11.13
N LEU A 19 4.40 -14.47 -10.32
CA LEU A 19 3.64 -14.45 -9.06
C LEU A 19 3.04 -13.06 -8.87
N THR A 20 1.79 -13.02 -8.44
CA THR A 20 1.13 -11.78 -8.06
C THR A 20 0.79 -11.85 -6.58
N LEU A 21 1.19 -10.84 -5.83
CA LEU A 21 0.84 -10.63 -4.43
C LEU A 21 -0.16 -9.48 -4.36
N THR A 22 -1.20 -9.66 -3.54
CA THR A 22 -2.20 -8.63 -3.25
C THR A 22 -2.19 -8.40 -1.75
N LEU A 23 -1.82 -7.17 -1.35
CA LEU A 23 -1.73 -6.78 0.06
C LEU A 23 -2.87 -5.79 0.36
N PRO A 24 -3.86 -6.16 1.20
CA PRO A 24 -4.91 -5.24 1.59
C PRO A 24 -4.39 -4.22 2.60
N PHE A 25 -4.81 -2.96 2.44
CA PHE A 25 -4.54 -1.87 3.37
C PHE A 25 -5.86 -1.26 3.86
N PRO A 26 -5.89 -0.63 5.06
CA PRO A 26 -7.09 0.03 5.58
C PRO A 26 -7.58 1.20 4.72
N THR A 27 -6.67 1.90 4.04
CA THR A 27 -7.00 3.06 3.19
C THR A 27 -6.16 3.08 1.93
N ALA A 28 -6.67 3.72 0.86
CA ALA A 28 -5.92 3.93 -0.38
C ALA A 28 -4.64 4.74 -0.17
N HIS A 29 -4.65 5.69 0.77
CA HIS A 29 -3.48 6.49 1.12
C HIS A 29 -2.32 5.65 1.65
N LEU A 30 -2.63 4.67 2.52
CA LEU A 30 -1.65 3.74 3.06
C LEU A 30 -1.09 2.82 1.96
N ALA A 31 -1.95 2.30 1.07
CA ALA A 31 -1.50 1.49 -0.06
C ALA A 31 -0.55 2.26 -0.99
N GLU A 32 -0.88 3.51 -1.33
CA GLU A 32 -0.03 4.36 -2.17
C GLU A 32 1.29 4.71 -1.47
N THR A 33 1.25 5.03 -0.18
CA THR A 33 2.45 5.33 0.60
C THR A 33 3.36 4.12 0.74
N ALA A 34 2.80 2.93 0.96
CA ALA A 34 3.56 1.69 1.02
C ALA A 34 4.21 1.39 -0.34
N SER A 35 3.48 1.57 -1.45
CA SER A 35 4.01 1.42 -2.81
C SER A 35 5.24 2.30 -3.03
N ARG A 36 5.15 3.60 -2.67
CA ARG A 36 6.27 4.55 -2.80
C ARG A 36 7.45 4.18 -1.92
N ALA A 37 7.20 3.77 -0.68
CA ALA A 37 8.25 3.37 0.25
C ALA A 37 8.97 2.10 -0.22
N LEU A 38 8.24 1.10 -0.74
CA LEU A 38 8.79 -0.17 -1.20
C LEU A 38 9.46 -0.08 -2.58
N ALA A 39 9.10 0.92 -3.39
CA ALA A 39 9.68 1.11 -4.72
C ALA A 39 11.15 1.58 -4.70
N VAL A 40 11.64 2.09 -3.55
CA VAL A 40 13.05 2.52 -3.42
C VAL A 40 14.00 1.33 -3.35
N ASP A 41 13.53 0.18 -2.87
CA ASP A 41 14.29 -1.06 -2.84
C ASP A 41 14.29 -1.67 -4.26
N LEU A 42 15.45 -1.64 -4.93
CA LEU A 42 15.61 -2.33 -6.20
C LEU A 42 15.89 -3.81 -5.99
N GLU A 43 15.45 -4.64 -6.94
CA GLU A 43 15.82 -6.04 -6.95
C GLU A 43 17.33 -6.20 -7.12
N LEU A 44 17.95 -7.03 -6.28
CA LEU A 44 19.40 -7.26 -6.28
C LEU A 44 19.88 -7.97 -7.56
N SER A 45 18.97 -8.64 -8.27
CA SER A 45 19.29 -9.47 -9.43
C SER A 45 18.47 -9.07 -10.65
N PRO A 46 19.10 -8.89 -11.84
CA PRO A 46 18.37 -8.64 -13.09
C PRO A 46 17.52 -9.84 -13.54
N LEU A 47 17.67 -10.99 -12.87
CA LEU A 47 16.91 -12.22 -13.11
C LEU A 47 15.52 -12.21 -12.45
N VAL A 48 15.16 -11.10 -11.78
CA VAL A 48 13.82 -10.84 -11.26
C VAL A 48 13.37 -9.46 -11.71
N ARG A 49 12.11 -9.38 -12.12
CA ARG A 49 11.41 -8.12 -12.37
C ARG A 49 10.26 -8.00 -11.39
N ARG A 50 10.10 -6.80 -10.83
CA ARG A 50 9.03 -6.45 -9.91
C ARG A 50 8.33 -5.19 -10.36
N THR A 51 7.00 -5.22 -10.33
CA THR A 51 6.15 -4.06 -10.63
C THR A 51 5.12 -3.87 -9.53
N PHE A 52 4.88 -2.60 -9.16
CA PHE A 52 3.88 -2.22 -8.18
C PHE A 52 2.70 -1.54 -8.86
N SER A 53 1.50 -1.81 -8.35
CA SER A 53 0.26 -1.13 -8.75
C SER A 53 -0.59 -0.88 -7.51
N ALA A 54 -0.90 0.39 -7.26
CA ALA A 54 -1.72 0.82 -6.13
C ALA A 54 -2.81 1.78 -6.64
N PRO A 55 -4.01 1.79 -6.04
CA PRO A 55 -5.02 2.77 -6.37
C PRO A 55 -4.53 4.18 -5.97
N PRO A 56 -4.93 5.23 -6.72
CA PRO A 56 -4.63 6.59 -6.31
C PRO A 56 -5.39 6.94 -5.03
N SER A 57 -4.76 7.67 -4.11
CA SER A 57 -5.35 8.04 -2.81
C SER A 57 -6.66 8.83 -2.89
N ALA A 58 -7.02 9.38 -4.06
CA ALA A 58 -8.26 10.13 -4.27
C ALA A 58 -9.50 9.24 -4.50
N SER A 59 -9.33 7.93 -4.66
CA SER A 59 -10.42 7.00 -4.99
C SER A 59 -11.00 6.33 -3.74
N ALA A 60 -12.14 6.83 -3.25
CA ALA A 60 -12.83 6.27 -2.09
C ALA A 60 -13.50 4.90 -2.36
N ASP A 61 -13.89 4.61 -3.60
CA ASP A 61 -14.63 3.39 -3.98
C ASP A 61 -13.73 2.24 -4.49
N SER A 62 -12.41 2.42 -4.48
CA SER A 62 -11.47 1.41 -4.98
C SER A 62 -10.96 0.49 -3.88
N ALA A 63 -10.85 -0.80 -4.16
CA ALA A 63 -10.18 -1.75 -3.27
C ALA A 63 -8.80 -1.21 -2.87
N HIS A 64 -8.57 -1.02 -1.57
CA HIS A 64 -7.36 -0.45 -1.00
C HIS A 64 -6.20 -1.45 -1.00
N GLU A 65 -5.90 -2.03 -2.16
CA GLU A 65 -4.97 -3.13 -2.33
C GLU A 65 -3.70 -2.68 -3.05
N LEU A 66 -2.54 -3.07 -2.53
CA LEU A 66 -1.27 -2.99 -3.23
C LEU A 66 -1.04 -4.30 -3.99
N LYS A 67 -0.97 -4.22 -5.31
CA LYS A 67 -0.62 -5.34 -6.19
C LYS A 67 0.86 -5.30 -6.51
N VAL A 68 1.51 -6.45 -6.38
CA VAL A 68 2.94 -6.62 -6.68
C VAL A 68 3.10 -7.81 -7.60
N GLU A 69 3.63 -7.55 -8.79
CA GLU A 69 3.82 -8.56 -9.83
C GLU A 69 5.30 -8.88 -9.93
N TYR A 70 5.63 -10.16 -9.80
CA TYR A 70 6.96 -10.71 -9.95
C TYR A 70 7.06 -11.55 -11.21
N ALA A 71 8.19 -11.44 -11.89
CA ALA A 71 8.60 -12.34 -12.96
C ALA A 71 10.06 -12.74 -12.74
N ALA A 72 10.36 -14.04 -12.76
CA ALA A 72 11.70 -14.56 -12.48
C ALA A 72 12.11 -15.66 -13.47
N THR A 73 13.41 -15.83 -13.64
CA THR A 73 13.97 -16.91 -14.47
C THR A 73 13.89 -18.29 -13.80
N THR A 74 13.82 -18.33 -12.46
CA THR A 74 13.69 -19.58 -11.69
C THR A 74 12.78 -19.40 -10.46
N ASN A 75 12.13 -20.49 -10.03
CA ASN A 75 11.43 -20.53 -8.74
C ASN A 75 12.34 -20.18 -7.55
N ARG A 76 13.63 -20.52 -7.62
CA ARG A 76 14.59 -20.19 -6.56
C ARG A 76 14.71 -18.67 -6.42
N MET A 77 14.87 -17.97 -7.54
CA MET A 77 15.05 -16.53 -7.52
C MET A 77 13.78 -15.81 -7.03
N LEU A 78 12.60 -16.30 -7.45
CA LEU A 78 11.33 -15.81 -6.95
C LEU A 78 11.23 -15.92 -5.42
N ARG A 79 11.64 -17.06 -4.84
CA ARG A 79 11.63 -17.25 -3.39
C ARG A 79 12.55 -16.27 -2.66
N VAL A 80 13.76 -16.05 -3.17
CA VAL A 80 14.72 -15.12 -2.54
C VAL A 80 14.18 -13.69 -2.57
N ALA A 81 13.68 -13.24 -3.73
CA ALA A 81 13.13 -11.90 -3.88
C ALA A 81 11.88 -11.66 -3.01
N VAL A 82 10.93 -12.59 -3.02
CA VAL A 82 9.68 -12.45 -2.27
C VAL A 82 9.91 -12.46 -0.77
N ASN A 83 10.81 -13.31 -0.26
CA ASN A 83 11.12 -13.34 1.17
C ASN A 83 11.71 -12.01 1.67
N GLY A 84 12.68 -11.46 0.94
CA GLY A 84 13.26 -10.14 1.29
C GLY A 84 12.23 -9.02 1.17
N PHE A 85 11.38 -9.06 0.14
CA PHE A 85 10.30 -8.10 -0.03
C PHE A 85 9.32 -8.09 1.15
N LEU A 86 8.89 -9.28 1.63
CA LEU A 86 7.96 -9.37 2.75
C LEU A 86 8.57 -8.87 4.06
N GLU A 87 9.89 -8.96 4.22
CA GLU A 87 10.61 -8.32 5.34
C GLU A 87 10.53 -6.79 5.24
N SER A 88 10.80 -6.21 4.08
CA SER A 88 10.63 -4.76 3.84
C SER A 88 9.18 -4.31 4.07
N VAL A 89 8.19 -5.09 3.62
CA VAL A 89 6.77 -4.82 3.88
C VAL A 89 6.47 -4.78 5.38
N GLY A 90 6.98 -5.75 6.14
CA GLY A 90 6.80 -5.80 7.59
C GLY A 90 7.31 -4.54 8.29
N VAL A 91 8.48 -4.04 7.87
CA VAL A 91 9.04 -2.79 8.40
C VAL A 91 8.17 -1.58 8.05
N VAL A 92 7.78 -1.43 6.78
CA VAL A 92 6.95 -0.29 6.33
C VAL A 92 5.60 -0.28 7.04
N VAL A 93 4.91 -1.42 7.12
CA VAL A 93 3.62 -1.52 7.81
C VAL A 93 3.78 -1.30 9.31
N GLY A 94 4.87 -1.77 9.93
CA GLY A 94 5.17 -1.51 11.33
C GLY A 94 5.32 -0.02 11.63
N VAL A 95 6.08 0.70 10.79
CA VAL A 95 6.23 2.16 10.89
C VAL A 95 4.91 2.88 10.69
N MET A 96 4.09 2.46 9.72
CA MET A 96 2.75 3.02 9.50
C MET A 96 1.86 2.86 10.73
N ARG A 97 1.90 1.69 11.38
CA ARG A 97 1.12 1.43 12.60
C ARG A 97 1.55 2.33 13.76
N GLU A 98 2.84 2.63 13.89
CA GLU A 98 3.35 3.46 14.98
C GLU A 98 3.15 4.95 14.74
N LEU A 99 3.16 5.40 13.48
CA LEU A 99 3.08 6.82 13.13
C LEU A 99 1.69 7.28 12.71
N ASP A 100 0.84 6.40 12.17
CA ASP A 100 -0.49 6.72 11.64
C ASP A 100 -1.62 6.25 12.58
N VAL A 101 -1.55 6.72 13.83
CA VAL A 101 -2.45 6.34 14.92
C VAL A 101 -3.92 6.69 14.60
N ASP A 102 -4.16 7.77 13.85
CA ASP A 102 -5.51 8.27 13.54
C ASP A 102 -6.24 7.48 12.43
N VAL A 103 -5.53 6.62 11.69
CA VAL A 103 -6.09 5.79 10.60
C VAL A 103 -6.20 4.32 11.01
N TYR A 104 -5.28 3.81 11.84
CA TYR A 104 -5.27 2.40 12.24
C TYR A 104 -6.28 2.09 13.38
N GLU A 105 -6.67 3.08 14.20
CA GLU A 105 -7.66 2.91 15.28
C GLU A 105 -9.12 3.08 14.82
N ARG A 106 -9.40 3.32 13.54
CA ARG A 106 -10.77 3.59 13.06
C ARG A 106 -11.68 2.38 12.86
N GLU A 107 -11.17 1.15 12.99
CA GLU A 107 -12.04 -0.03 13.09
C GLU A 107 -12.32 -0.35 14.57
N GLY A 108 -13.29 0.34 15.17
CA GLY A 108 -13.78 -0.05 16.50
C GLY A 108 -14.51 0.99 17.36
N VAL A 109 -14.68 2.24 16.93
CA VAL A 109 -15.47 3.22 17.71
C VAL A 109 -16.77 3.56 17.00
N GLU A 110 -17.66 2.58 16.92
CA GLU A 110 -19.10 2.89 17.02
C GLU A 110 -19.35 3.33 18.47
N GLY A 111 -19.19 4.62 18.73
CA GLY A 111 -19.26 5.16 20.09
C GLY A 111 -19.19 6.67 20.14
N GLU A 112 -20.38 7.26 20.12
CA GLU A 112 -20.71 8.53 20.78
C GLU A 112 -20.24 9.83 20.10
N GLY A 113 -21.26 10.63 19.73
CA GLY A 113 -21.09 12.02 19.34
C GLY A 113 -20.37 12.81 20.44
N GLY A 114 -19.17 13.27 20.12
CA GLY A 114 -18.34 14.00 21.07
C GLY A 114 -17.39 14.98 20.42
N LEU A 115 -17.74 15.59 19.28
CA LEU A 115 -16.94 16.64 18.64
C LEU A 115 -17.80 17.87 18.30
N SER A 116 -18.43 18.48 19.30
CA SER A 116 -18.93 19.86 19.20
C SER A 116 -18.69 20.55 20.54
N GLY A 117 -17.45 21.00 20.72
CA GLY A 117 -16.98 21.54 21.99
C GLY A 117 -15.67 22.31 21.86
N VAL A 118 -15.50 23.09 20.79
CA VAL A 118 -14.41 24.07 20.67
C VAL A 118 -14.98 25.49 20.57
N GLN A 119 -15.72 25.89 21.61
CA GLN A 119 -16.04 27.30 21.87
C GLN A 119 -14.81 27.98 22.50
N GLY A 120 -13.90 28.46 21.67
CA GLY A 120 -12.71 29.18 22.09
C GLY A 120 -12.48 30.41 21.23
N LEU A 121 -13.37 31.42 21.36
CA LEU A 121 -13.18 32.72 20.72
C LEU A 121 -13.35 33.83 21.78
N VAL A 122 -12.18 34.21 22.32
CA VAL A 122 -11.73 35.51 22.86
C VAL A 122 -12.60 36.18 23.94
N GLY A 123 -12.05 36.23 25.14
CA GLY A 123 -12.56 37.05 26.24
C GLY A 123 -12.51 38.54 25.92
N VAL A 124 -13.65 39.20 26.11
CA VAL A 124 -13.72 40.63 26.46
C VAL A 124 -14.55 40.72 27.73
N GLY A 125 -13.87 40.58 28.86
CA GLY A 125 -14.38 41.08 30.14
C GLY A 125 -13.90 42.51 30.31
N VAL A 126 -14.78 43.49 30.09
CA VAL A 126 -14.60 44.85 30.65
C VAL A 126 -15.90 45.28 31.31
N GLY A 127 -15.89 45.15 32.63
CA GLY A 127 -16.40 46.10 33.63
C GLY A 127 -17.71 46.84 33.38
N VAL A 128 -18.70 46.44 34.18
CA VAL A 128 -19.88 47.22 34.60
C VAL A 128 -19.48 48.53 35.29
N GLY A 129 -20.24 49.61 35.07
CA GLY A 129 -20.41 50.67 36.08
C GLY A 129 -20.88 52.03 35.54
N GLY A 130 -22.05 52.50 35.98
CA GLY A 130 -22.37 53.93 35.96
C GLY A 130 -23.86 54.28 35.82
N LYS A 131 -24.58 54.36 36.94
CA LYS A 131 -25.87 55.05 37.05
C LYS A 131 -25.70 56.56 36.85
N GLY A 132 -26.72 57.19 36.27
CA GLY A 132 -26.95 58.64 36.24
C GLY A 132 -28.25 58.94 35.51
#